data_AF-A0A2V4HB23-F1
#
_entry.id   AF-A0A2V4HB23-F1
#
_cell.length_a   1.000
_cell.length_b   1.000
_cell.length_c   1.000
_cell.angle_alpha   90.00
_cell.angle_beta   90.00
_cell.angle_gamma   90.00
#
_symmetry.space_group_name_H-M   'P 1'
#
loop_
_entity.id
_entity.type
_entity.pdbx_description
1 polymer ?
#
loop_
_entity_poly.entity_id
_entity_poly.type
_entity_poly.pdbx_seq_one_letter_code
_entity_poly.pdbx_strand_id
1 'polypeptide(L)'
;MAESKVLVKGSPFNKPVIKGKLENNYDMSEDEVKLLMFIKNHGGKVPLYRVKNESGVKDPDGTLKNLIDYGFVAEDKERLGEKIILTNEGEFVGQAIRVREEKERIERLKRERKERIKNRSSAQTQ
;
A
#
# COMPACT_ATOMS: atom_id res chain seq x y z
N MET A 1 -15.66 11.60 -10.05
CA MET A 1 -14.24 11.81 -9.69
C MET A 1 -14.19 11.74 -8.19
N ALA A 2 -13.25 10.96 -7.65
CA ALA A 2 -13.05 10.92 -6.22
C ALA A 2 -12.36 12.22 -5.75
N GLU A 3 -12.51 12.56 -4.48
CA GLU A 3 -11.85 13.75 -3.91
C GLU A 3 -10.36 13.46 -3.64
N SER A 4 -9.49 14.42 -3.92
CA SER A 4 -8.07 14.26 -3.58
C SER A 4 -7.89 14.01 -2.07
N LYS A 5 -7.03 13.06 -1.74
CA LYS A 5 -6.65 12.77 -0.36
C LYS A 5 -5.39 13.55 0.05
N VAL A 6 -4.74 14.28 -0.85
CA VAL A 6 -3.54 15.06 -0.53
C VAL A 6 -3.95 16.46 -0.07
N LEU A 7 -3.93 16.70 1.24
CA LEU A 7 -4.21 18.02 1.84
C LEU A 7 -2.99 18.94 1.72
N VAL A 8 -1.80 18.41 1.96
CA VAL A 8 -0.52 19.11 1.83
C VAL A 8 0.47 18.19 1.14
N LYS A 9 1.09 18.65 0.05
CA LYS A 9 2.12 17.89 -0.65
C LYS A 9 3.40 17.78 0.19
N GLY A 10 4.13 16.69 0.00
CA GLY A 10 5.43 16.48 0.63
C GLY A 10 6.49 17.37 -0.02
N SER A 11 7.40 17.89 0.80
CA SER A 11 8.57 18.64 0.32
C SER A 11 9.80 18.28 1.16
N PRO A 12 11.01 18.76 0.81
CA PRO A 12 12.19 18.59 1.66
C PRO A 12 12.01 19.11 3.09
N PHE A 13 11.07 20.04 3.33
CA PHE A 13 10.88 20.71 4.61
C PHE A 13 9.65 20.21 5.39
N ASN A 14 8.75 19.46 4.76
CA ASN A 14 7.55 18.96 5.42
C ASN A 14 7.14 17.58 4.90
N LYS A 15 6.60 16.78 5.82
CA LYS A 15 5.88 15.55 5.44
C LYS A 15 4.56 15.90 4.74
N PRO A 16 4.07 15.06 3.82
CA PRO A 16 2.75 15.23 3.26
C PRO A 16 1.67 15.05 4.34
N VAL A 17 0.54 15.74 4.17
CA VAL A 17 -0.65 15.56 5.01
C VAL A 17 -1.71 14.90 4.15
N ILE A 18 -2.14 13.71 4.58
CA ILE A 18 -3.08 12.87 3.85
C ILE A 18 -4.42 12.86 4.60
N LYS A 19 -5.52 13.07 3.87
CA LYS A 19 -6.90 12.97 4.36
C LYS A 19 -7.20 11.53 4.78
N GLY A 20 -7.93 11.37 5.88
CA GLY A 20 -8.16 10.07 6.50
C GLY A 20 -7.01 9.66 7.42
N LYS A 21 -7.04 8.43 7.93
CA LYS A 21 -6.04 7.94 8.88
C LYS A 21 -5.48 6.58 8.46
N LEU A 22 -4.22 6.32 8.78
CA LEU A 22 -3.54 5.05 8.48
C LEU A 22 -4.27 3.83 9.06
N GLU A 23 -4.87 3.95 10.24
CA GLU A 23 -5.64 2.86 10.89
C GLU A 23 -6.79 2.34 10.00
N ASN A 24 -7.38 3.20 9.17
CA ASN A 24 -8.43 2.86 8.20
C ASN A 24 -7.93 2.93 6.75
N ASN A 25 -6.63 2.73 6.51
CA ASN A 25 -6.02 2.82 5.17
C ASN A 25 -6.32 4.15 4.45
N TYR A 26 -6.42 5.26 5.17
CA TYR A 26 -6.82 6.57 4.64
C TYR A 26 -8.17 6.54 3.92
N ASP A 27 -9.09 5.69 4.39
CA ASP A 27 -10.42 5.48 3.81
C ASP A 27 -10.36 5.01 2.35
N MET A 28 -9.34 4.22 2.00
CA MET A 28 -9.24 3.48 0.73
C MET A 28 -9.89 2.10 0.86
N SER A 29 -10.44 1.59 -0.23
CA SER A 29 -10.93 0.22 -0.32
C SER A 29 -9.80 -0.81 -0.31
N GLU A 30 -10.12 -2.08 -0.06
CA GLU A 30 -9.13 -3.16 -0.09
C GLU A 30 -8.46 -3.30 -1.47
N ASP A 31 -9.23 -3.17 -2.55
CA ASP A 31 -8.71 -3.23 -3.92
C ASP A 31 -7.78 -2.04 -4.22
N GLU A 32 -8.12 -0.84 -3.74
CA GLU A 32 -7.26 0.35 -3.86
C GLU A 32 -5.94 0.17 -3.10
N VAL A 33 -5.98 -0.35 -1.87
CA VAL A 33 -4.78 -0.66 -1.07
C VAL A 33 -3.95 -1.73 -1.77
N LYS A 34 -4.58 -2.81 -2.25
CA LYS A 34 -3.92 -3.91 -2.96
C LYS A 34 -3.21 -3.40 -4.21
N LEU A 35 -3.85 -2.54 -4.99
CA LEU A 35 -3.27 -1.98 -6.21
C LEU A 35 -2.11 -1.02 -5.90
N LEU A 36 -2.27 -0.14 -4.90
CA LEU A 36 -1.20 0.75 -4.43
C LEU A 36 0.03 -0.06 -3.99
N MET A 37 -0.20 -1.11 -3.20
CA MET A 37 0.87 -2.00 -2.72
C MET A 37 1.51 -2.79 -3.84
N PHE A 38 0.75 -3.23 -4.85
CA PHE A 38 1.29 -3.87 -6.04
C PHE A 38 2.30 -2.95 -6.76
N ILE A 39 1.93 -1.68 -6.99
CA ILE A 39 2.82 -0.71 -7.65
C ILE A 39 4.06 -0.43 -6.79
N LYS A 40 3.87 -0.25 -5.47
CA LYS A 40 4.96 -0.04 -4.50
C LYS A 40 5.96 -1.21 -4.47
N ASN A 41 5.47 -2.44 -4.50
CA ASN A 41 6.30 -3.65 -4.47
C ASN A 41 7.10 -3.84 -5.78
N HIS A 42 6.66 -3.23 -6.87
CA HIS A 42 7.35 -3.22 -8.16
C HIS A 42 8.26 -1.99 -8.35
N GLY A 43 8.62 -1.30 -7.27
CA GLY A 43 9.57 -0.18 -7.31
C GLY A 43 8.94 1.16 -7.70
N GLY A 44 7.62 1.29 -7.62
CA GLY A 44 6.93 2.57 -7.76
C GLY A 44 6.69 3.03 -9.21
N LYS A 45 7.22 2.32 -10.22
CA LYS A 45 6.98 2.58 -11.65
C LYS A 45 6.73 1.28 -12.40
N VAL A 46 5.53 1.12 -12.96
CA VAL A 46 5.08 -0.15 -13.53
C VAL A 46 4.37 0.09 -14.88
N PRO A 47 4.66 -0.69 -15.93
CA PRO A 47 3.87 -0.64 -17.16
C PRO A 47 2.39 -0.94 -16.92
N LEU A 48 1.48 -0.20 -17.55
CA LEU A 48 0.04 -0.34 -17.33
C LEU A 48 -0.46 -1.78 -17.58
N TYR A 49 0.08 -2.46 -18.59
CA TYR A 49 -0.32 -3.85 -18.89
C TYR A 49 -0.05 -4.82 -17.73
N ARG A 50 1.05 -4.63 -16.99
CA ARG A 50 1.35 -5.45 -15.80
C ARG A 50 0.37 -5.17 -14.67
N VAL A 51 -0.02 -3.91 -14.51
CA VAL A 51 -1.02 -3.52 -13.51
C VAL A 51 -2.36 -4.21 -13.80
N LYS A 52 -2.78 -4.28 -15.06
CA LYS A 52 -4.02 -4.95 -15.46
C LYS A 52 -3.95 -6.48 -15.30
N ASN A 53 -2.82 -7.09 -15.64
CA ASN A 53 -2.70 -8.55 -15.73
C ASN A 53 -2.27 -9.22 -14.40
N GLU A 54 -1.48 -8.53 -13.57
CA GLU A 54 -0.77 -9.16 -12.44
C GLU A 54 -1.23 -8.64 -11.07
N SER A 55 -1.99 -7.54 -10.99
CA SER A 55 -2.44 -6.98 -9.70
C SER A 55 -3.45 -7.86 -8.97
N GLY A 56 -4.18 -8.70 -9.70
CA GLY A 56 -5.26 -9.53 -9.17
C GLY A 56 -6.46 -8.71 -8.64
N VAL A 57 -6.60 -7.45 -9.06
CA VAL A 57 -7.77 -6.60 -8.79
C VAL A 57 -8.82 -6.83 -9.87
N LYS A 58 -10.11 -6.87 -9.49
CA LYS A 58 -11.20 -7.21 -10.43
C LYS A 58 -11.42 -6.13 -11.49
N ASP A 59 -11.36 -4.86 -11.08
CA ASP A 59 -11.45 -3.69 -11.97
C ASP A 59 -10.21 -2.81 -11.80
N PRO A 60 -9.07 -3.16 -12.45
CA PRO A 60 -7.84 -2.39 -12.32
C PRO A 60 -7.98 -0.95 -12.81
N ASP A 61 -8.77 -0.71 -13.87
CA ASP A 61 -8.92 0.61 -14.48
C ASP A 61 -9.70 1.57 -13.58
N GLY A 62 -10.84 1.13 -13.04
CA GLY A 62 -11.60 1.92 -12.07
C GLY A 62 -10.81 2.21 -10.79
N THR A 63 -10.07 1.23 -10.30
CA THR A 63 -9.22 1.36 -9.10
C THR A 63 -8.04 2.32 -9.35
N LEU A 64 -7.39 2.23 -10.51
CA LEU A 64 -6.32 3.15 -10.94
C LEU A 64 -6.83 4.59 -10.99
N LYS A 65 -8.01 4.79 -11.59
CA LYS A 65 -8.63 6.12 -11.68
C LYS A 65 -8.84 6.74 -10.30
N ASN A 66 -9.31 5.96 -9.32
CA ASN A 66 -9.44 6.47 -7.95
C ASN A 66 -8.09 6.83 -7.33
N LEU A 67 -7.05 6.00 -7.51
CA LEU A 67 -5.70 6.31 -7.01
C LEU A 67 -5.07 7.56 -7.65
N ILE A 68 -5.40 7.81 -8.93
CA ILE A 68 -5.04 9.05 -9.63
C ILE A 68 -5.81 10.24 -9.05
N ASP A 69 -7.14 10.11 -8.91
CA ASP A 69 -8.01 11.15 -8.33
C ASP A 69 -7.57 11.50 -6.88
N TYR A 70 -7.13 10.51 -6.09
CA TYR A 70 -6.58 10.72 -4.75
C TYR A 70 -5.26 11.48 -4.76
N GLY A 71 -4.49 11.42 -5.85
CA GLY A 71 -3.17 12.01 -5.99
C GLY A 71 -2.01 11.11 -5.56
N PHE A 72 -2.22 9.80 -5.50
CA PHE A 72 -1.20 8.82 -5.11
C PHE A 72 -0.46 8.21 -6.31
N VAL A 73 -1.07 8.29 -7.49
CA VAL A 73 -0.57 7.70 -8.73
C VAL A 73 -0.67 8.72 -9.85
N ALA A 74 0.24 8.65 -10.83
CA ALA A 74 0.15 9.39 -12.07
C ALA A 74 0.45 8.50 -13.28
N GLU A 75 -0.09 8.88 -14.44
CA GLU A 75 0.25 8.31 -15.74
C GLU A 75 1.52 8.97 -16.28
N ASP A 76 2.46 8.15 -16.75
CA ASP A 76 3.67 8.56 -17.45
C ASP A 76 3.64 7.96 -18.87
N LYS A 77 3.30 8.81 -19.84
CA LYS A 77 3.19 8.41 -21.26
C LYS A 77 4.55 8.52 -21.92
N GLU A 78 5.28 7.43 -21.92
CA GLU A 78 6.52 7.30 -22.69
C GLU A 78 6.25 6.83 -24.13
N ARG A 79 7.20 7.09 -25.05
CA ARG A 79 7.10 6.81 -26.50
C ARG A 79 6.64 5.39 -26.88
N LEU A 80 6.84 4.39 -26.03
CA LEU A 80 6.60 2.98 -26.33
C LEU A 80 5.59 2.29 -25.39
N GLY A 81 4.94 3.03 -24.49
CA GLY A 81 3.94 2.46 -23.60
C GLY A 81 3.63 3.33 -22.40
N GLU A 82 2.39 3.21 -21.94
CA GLU A 82 1.88 3.87 -20.75
C GLU A 82 2.42 3.19 -19.48
N LYS A 83 3.01 4.00 -18.61
CA LYS A 83 3.48 3.57 -17.30
C LYS A 83 2.67 4.27 -16.21
N ILE A 84 2.55 3.58 -15.11
CA ILE A 84 1.92 4.04 -13.88
C ILE A 84 3.03 4.27 -12.87
N ILE A 85 3.06 5.47 -12.30
CA ILE A 85 4.05 5.87 -11.29
C ILE A 85 3.38 6.27 -9.99
N LEU A 86 4.01 5.94 -8.86
CA LEU A 86 3.63 6.51 -7.57
C LEU A 86 4.09 7.97 -7.50
N THR A 87 3.23 8.83 -6.96
CA THR A 87 3.64 10.17 -6.54
C THR A 87 4.42 10.08 -5.23
N ASN A 88 5.04 11.19 -4.79
CA ASN A 88 5.69 11.24 -3.48
C ASN A 88 4.72 10.90 -2.35
N GLU A 89 3.46 11.31 -2.48
CA GLU A 89 2.39 11.00 -1.54
C GLU A 89 1.99 9.53 -1.59
N GLY A 90 1.88 8.93 -2.78
CA GLY A 90 1.64 7.50 -2.93
C GLY A 90 2.77 6.64 -2.35
N GLU A 91 4.02 7.05 -2.56
CA GLU A 91 5.21 6.43 -1.95
C GLU A 91 5.16 6.50 -0.42
N PHE A 92 4.80 7.67 0.13
CA PHE A 92 4.64 7.88 1.56
C PHE A 92 3.54 6.98 2.16
N VAL A 93 2.36 6.96 1.53
CA VAL A 93 1.21 6.16 1.98
C VAL A 93 1.52 4.66 1.88
N GLY A 94 2.04 4.20 0.73
CA GLY A 94 2.40 2.80 0.53
C GLY A 94 3.47 2.32 1.51
N GLN A 95 4.47 3.16 1.82
CA GLN A 95 5.47 2.82 2.84
C GLN A 95 4.85 2.76 4.25
N ALA A 96 3.94 3.67 4.61
CA ALA A 96 3.28 3.68 5.91
C ALA A 96 2.44 2.40 6.13
N ILE A 97 1.67 1.98 5.12
CA ILE A 97 0.88 0.75 5.14
C ILE A 97 1.79 -0.47 5.29
N ARG A 98 2.84 -0.57 4.46
CA ARG A 98 3.81 -1.66 4.51
C ARG A 98 4.46 -1.83 5.89
N VAL A 99 4.84 -0.71 6.52
CA VAL A 99 5.46 -0.74 7.86
C VAL A 99 4.45 -1.16 8.93
N ARG A 100 3.19 -0.73 8.83
CA ARG A 100 2.14 -1.16 9.75
C ARG A 100 1.94 -2.67 9.68
N GLU A 101 1.71 -3.21 8.47
CA GLU A 101 1.47 -4.63 8.25
C GLU A 101 2.64 -5.50 8.71
N GLU A 102 3.88 -5.06 8.44
CA GLU A 102 5.06 -5.79 8.88
C GLU A 102 5.23 -5.78 10.40
N LYS A 103 4.90 -4.68 11.07
CA LYS A 103 4.88 -4.62 12.54
C LYS A 103 3.85 -5.61 13.12
N GLU A 104 2.65 -5.63 12.57
CA GLU A 104 1.59 -6.57 12.99
C GLU A 104 2.02 -8.02 12.78
N ARG A 105 2.65 -8.32 11.63
CA ARG A 105 3.20 -9.65 11.33
C ARG A 105 4.25 -10.07 12.35
N ILE A 106 5.20 -9.19 12.67
CA ILE A 106 6.26 -9.47 13.66
C ILE A 106 5.66 -9.71 15.05
N GLU A 107 4.70 -8.90 15.49
CA GLU A 107 4.04 -9.08 16.79
C GLU A 107 3.24 -10.38 16.85
N ARG A 108 2.55 -10.76 15.77
CA ARG A 108 1.88 -12.06 15.67
C ARG A 108 2.86 -13.23 15.82
N LEU A 109 3.97 -13.20 15.09
CA LEU A 109 5.01 -14.24 15.18
C LEU A 109 5.63 -14.36 16.58
N LYS A 110 5.82 -13.22 17.28
CA LYS A 110 6.29 -13.23 18.68
C LYS A 110 5.29 -13.91 19.61
N ARG A 111 3.99 -13.66 19.44
CA ARG A 111 2.92 -14.31 20.24
C ARG A 111 2.88 -15.82 19.99
N GLU A 112 2.85 -16.23 18.72
CA GLU A 112 2.87 -17.65 18.33
C GLU A 112 4.10 -18.38 18.89
N ARG A 113 5.27 -17.74 18.87
CA ARG A 113 6.50 -18.32 19.44
C ARG A 113 6.38 -18.50 20.96
N LYS A 114 5.85 -17.52 21.69
CA LYS A 114 5.64 -17.61 23.15
C LYS A 114 4.68 -18.75 23.51
N GLU A 115 3.58 -18.89 22.77
CA GLU A 115 2.60 -19.96 22.97
C GLU A 115 3.20 -21.34 22.71
N ARG A 116 3.97 -21.51 21.63
CA ARG A 116 4.68 -22.77 21.34
C ARG A 116 5.66 -23.17 22.44
N ILE A 117 6.39 -22.21 23.02
CA ILE A 117 7.32 -22.48 24.13
C ILE A 117 6.54 -22.93 25.37
N LYS A 118 5.49 -22.18 25.75
CA LYS A 118 4.65 -22.52 26.92
C LYS A 118 4.06 -23.94 26.80
N ASN A 119 3.54 -24.30 25.63
CA ASN A 119 2.93 -25.61 25.38
C ASN A 119 3.95 -26.76 25.44
N ARG A 120 5.21 -26.52 25.04
CA ARG A 120 6.30 -27.51 25.16
C ARG A 120 6.74 -27.70 26.62
N SER A 121 6.81 -26.62 27.39
CA SER A 121 7.17 -26.68 28.81
C SER A 121 6.14 -27.46 29.63
N SER A 122 4.84 -27.32 29.32
CA SER A 122 3.76 -28.07 29.97
C SER A 122 3.69 -29.54 29.55
N ALA A 123 4.25 -29.91 28.39
CA ALA A 123 4.28 -31.30 27.91
C ALA A 123 5.46 -32.12 28.49
N GLN A 124 6.47 -31.45 29.08
CA GLN A 124 7.60 -32.11 29.76
C GLN A 124 7.36 -32.35 31.26
N THR A 125 6.21 -31.92 31.79
CA THR A 125 5.86 -32.04 33.22
C THR A 125 4.82 -33.13 33.52
N GLN A 126 4.47 -33.95 32.52
CA GLN A 126 3.68 -35.19 32.66
C GLN A 126 4.56 -36.39 32.31
#